data_AF-A0A1X0UNN7-F1
#
_entry.id   AF-A0A1X0UNN7-F1
#
_cell.length_a   1.000
_cell.length_b   1.000
_cell.length_c   1.000
_cell.angle_alpha   90.00
_cell.angle_beta   90.00
_cell.angle_gamma   90.00
#
_symmetry.space_group_name_H-M   'P 1'
#
loop_
_entity.id
_entity.type
_entity.pdbx_description
1 polymer ?
#
loop_
_entity_poly.entity_id
_entity_poly.type
_entity_poly.pdbx_seq_one_letter_code
_entity_poly.pdbx_strand_id
1 'polypeptide(L)'
;MLTEDCENGETCSSATSELALLAAFAREVTIGENWGYAIAALSGRIDTIAAIDTVDDELLIRWLEDLVEAQAFDLVGIDLAGGDSTARSEVQRAFVDPHLVPPRILEWRGARVPELRAEFDTGARPPRLVLTVPLASGVDPQCAEASRLIGFAADSSGKLLATTPMVPTGTILTGSFSIMEAEFETATFGIFDSTGDPRDLRLGRLAPALIDADRNMIEAWGLGRSATAALHTVDASADEEATAAAQSVADGFTADALDAADCAVAALERVRTSSGVESAPLLALVAARIDAIRAFIERIESHTPELGAQPLLTELLRAPQFDDSDLDVRR
;
A
#
# COMPACT_ATOMS: atom_id res chain seq x y z
N MET A 1 10.45 4.60 -4.35
CA MET A 1 10.39 3.14 -4.67
C MET A 1 11.84 2.71 -4.85
N LEU A 2 12.32 1.55 -4.37
CA LEU A 2 13.77 1.27 -4.31
C LEU A 2 14.55 1.53 -5.62
N THR A 3 13.89 1.37 -6.77
CA THR A 3 14.38 1.71 -8.10
C THR A 3 14.41 3.21 -8.42
N GLU A 4 13.41 4.00 -8.01
CA GLU A 4 13.44 5.47 -8.07
C GLU A 4 14.55 6.02 -7.15
N ASP A 5 14.73 5.40 -5.99
CA ASP A 5 15.76 5.79 -5.03
C ASP A 5 17.17 5.47 -5.60
N CYS A 6 17.31 4.43 -6.44
CA CYS A 6 18.53 4.15 -7.22
C CYS A 6 18.75 5.16 -8.36
N GLU A 7 17.69 5.60 -9.03
CA GLU A 7 17.77 6.54 -10.16
C GLU A 7 18.14 7.96 -9.73
N ASN A 8 17.75 8.36 -8.52
CA ASN A 8 18.09 9.66 -7.93
C ASN A 8 19.48 9.71 -7.26
N GLY A 9 20.25 8.61 -7.32
CA GLY A 9 21.54 8.50 -6.61
C GLY A 9 21.40 8.45 -5.08
N GLU A 10 20.20 8.13 -4.58
CA GLU A 10 19.87 8.06 -3.16
C GLU A 10 20.11 6.66 -2.56
N THR A 11 20.67 5.73 -3.35
CA THR A 11 21.20 4.44 -2.87
C THR A 11 22.69 4.30 -3.20
N CYS A 12 23.41 3.56 -2.36
CA CYS A 12 24.83 3.31 -2.58
C CYS A 12 25.05 2.33 -3.74
N SER A 13 26.13 2.54 -4.50
CA SER A 13 26.47 1.78 -5.71
C SER A 13 26.56 0.27 -5.49
N SER A 14 26.84 -0.20 -4.26
CA SER A 14 26.83 -1.62 -3.91
C SER A 14 25.43 -2.22 -3.85
N ALA A 15 24.44 -1.49 -3.31
CA ALA A 15 23.04 -1.92 -3.30
C ALA A 15 22.46 -1.92 -4.72
N THR A 16 22.83 -0.93 -5.53
CA THR A 16 22.48 -0.88 -6.95
C THR A 16 23.12 -2.04 -7.73
N SER A 17 24.39 -2.37 -7.46
CA SER A 17 25.10 -3.49 -8.11
C SER A 17 24.57 -4.86 -7.68
N GLU A 18 24.21 -5.05 -6.40
CA GLU A 18 23.58 -6.28 -5.92
C GLU A 18 22.16 -6.44 -6.47
N LEU A 19 21.39 -5.35 -6.58
CA LEU A 19 20.10 -5.35 -7.27
C LEU A 19 20.25 -5.60 -8.77
N ALA A 20 21.31 -5.10 -9.40
CA ALA A 20 21.64 -5.39 -10.80
C ALA A 20 21.90 -6.88 -11.01
N LEU A 21 22.74 -7.47 -10.13
CA LEU A 21 23.07 -8.88 -10.14
C LEU A 21 21.83 -9.75 -9.86
N LEU A 22 21.04 -9.41 -8.85
CA LEU A 22 19.80 -10.11 -8.53
C LEU A 22 18.77 -10.00 -9.66
N ALA A 23 18.61 -8.83 -10.27
CA ALA A 23 17.73 -8.62 -11.41
C ALA A 23 18.22 -9.36 -12.66
N ALA A 24 19.53 -9.42 -12.90
CA ALA A 24 20.12 -10.16 -14.01
C ALA A 24 20.00 -11.69 -13.83
N PHE A 25 20.24 -12.20 -12.62
CA PHE A 25 20.04 -13.61 -12.28
C PHE A 25 18.55 -13.98 -12.33
N ALA A 26 17.68 -13.14 -11.79
CA ALA A 26 16.23 -13.35 -11.87
C ALA A 26 15.77 -13.30 -13.32
N ARG A 27 16.32 -12.40 -14.16
CA ARG A 27 16.05 -12.33 -15.59
C ARG A 27 16.41 -13.63 -16.28
N GLU A 28 17.62 -14.16 -16.10
CA GLU A 28 18.04 -15.43 -16.72
C GLU A 28 17.17 -16.62 -16.31
N VAL A 29 16.70 -16.65 -15.07
CA VAL A 29 15.87 -17.75 -14.54
C VAL A 29 14.38 -17.62 -14.92
N THR A 30 13.92 -16.41 -15.26
CA THR A 30 12.50 -16.13 -15.58
C THR A 30 12.23 -15.92 -17.07
N ILE A 31 13.20 -16.20 -17.95
CA ILE A 31 12.98 -16.21 -19.42
C ILE A 31 11.91 -17.26 -19.75
N GLY A 32 10.74 -16.79 -20.17
CA GLY A 32 9.58 -17.63 -20.52
C GLY A 32 8.51 -17.77 -19.43
N GLU A 33 8.68 -17.11 -18.29
CA GLU A 33 7.69 -17.06 -17.20
C GLU A 33 6.96 -15.72 -17.12
N ASN A 34 5.73 -15.71 -16.59
CA ASN A 34 4.79 -14.57 -16.61
C ASN A 34 5.28 -13.27 -15.91
N TRP A 35 6.41 -13.31 -15.18
CA TRP A 35 7.00 -12.16 -14.47
C TRP A 35 8.29 -11.62 -15.11
N GLY A 36 8.76 -12.27 -16.19
CA GLY A 36 10.04 -11.96 -16.82
C GLY A 36 10.13 -10.54 -17.41
N TYR A 37 9.00 -9.94 -17.78
CA TYR A 37 8.96 -8.60 -18.38
C TYR A 37 9.25 -7.47 -17.36
N ALA A 38 8.72 -7.57 -16.13
CA ALA A 38 8.95 -6.60 -15.07
C ALA A 38 10.41 -6.63 -14.59
N ILE A 39 11.00 -7.84 -14.54
CA ILE A 39 12.39 -8.07 -14.14
C ILE A 39 13.36 -7.63 -15.26
N ALA A 40 13.01 -7.85 -16.53
CA ALA A 40 13.81 -7.37 -17.66
C ALA A 40 13.82 -5.84 -17.77
N ALA A 41 12.68 -5.17 -17.52
CA ALA A 41 12.58 -3.72 -17.49
C ALA A 41 13.37 -3.12 -16.30
N LEU A 42 13.37 -3.78 -15.14
CA LEU A 42 14.19 -3.41 -13.99
C LEU A 42 15.70 -3.55 -14.29
N SER A 43 16.09 -4.68 -14.88
CA SER A 43 17.49 -4.98 -15.23
C SER A 43 18.07 -3.98 -16.22
N GLY A 44 17.33 -3.58 -17.26
CA GLY A 44 17.80 -2.58 -18.22
C GLY A 44 18.00 -1.18 -17.63
N ARG A 45 17.19 -0.80 -16.63
CA ARG A 45 17.31 0.49 -15.93
C ARG A 45 18.52 0.52 -15.00
N ILE A 46 18.79 -0.59 -14.30
CA ILE A 46 19.92 -0.69 -13.37
C ILE A 46 21.27 -0.77 -14.10
N ASP A 47 21.36 -1.46 -15.25
CA ASP A 47 22.57 -1.51 -16.08
C ASP A 47 22.99 -0.11 -16.59
N THR A 48 22.03 0.80 -16.73
CA THR A 48 22.27 2.19 -17.15
C THR A 48 22.86 3.04 -16.02
N ILE A 49 22.54 2.71 -14.76
CA ILE A 49 22.96 3.44 -13.55
C ILE A 49 24.36 2.99 -13.08
N ALA A 50 24.68 1.70 -13.24
CA ALA A 50 25.99 1.13 -12.88
C ALA A 50 27.17 1.71 -13.71
N ALA A 51 26.89 2.50 -14.76
CA ALA A 51 27.89 3.19 -15.57
C ALA A 51 28.37 4.54 -14.97
N ILE A 52 27.82 5.00 -13.84
CA ILE A 52 28.16 6.28 -13.20
C ILE A 52 29.16 6.03 -12.05
N ASP A 53 30.43 6.33 -12.31
CA ASP A 53 31.59 5.78 -11.59
C ASP A 53 32.27 6.79 -10.64
N THR A 54 31.59 7.24 -9.56
CA THR A 54 32.23 7.89 -8.39
C THR A 54 31.26 8.03 -7.19
N VAL A 55 31.49 7.32 -6.08
CA VAL A 55 30.87 7.64 -4.77
C VAL A 55 31.90 7.51 -3.64
N ASP A 56 31.86 8.45 -2.70
CA ASP A 56 32.77 8.65 -1.57
C ASP A 56 32.40 7.77 -0.36
N ASP A 57 33.32 6.89 0.05
CA ASP A 57 33.14 5.87 1.10
C ASP A 57 32.84 6.46 2.49
N GLU A 58 33.25 7.71 2.78
CA GLU A 58 32.95 8.35 4.07
C GLU A 58 31.47 8.77 4.19
N LEU A 59 30.85 9.15 3.07
CA LEU A 59 29.43 9.45 3.01
C LEU A 59 28.60 8.17 3.18
N LEU A 60 29.11 7.05 2.64
CA LEU A 60 28.51 5.72 2.72
C LEU A 60 28.49 5.19 4.16
N ILE A 61 29.58 5.34 4.91
CA ILE A 61 29.63 4.91 6.32
C ILE A 61 28.63 5.69 7.16
N ARG A 62 28.55 7.01 6.98
CA ARG A 62 27.58 7.85 7.71
C ARG A 62 26.13 7.49 7.35
N TRP A 63 25.86 7.18 6.09
CA TRP A 63 24.54 6.72 5.67
C TRP A 63 24.21 5.31 6.15
N LEU A 64 25.18 4.39 6.23
CA LEU A 64 24.96 3.08 6.83
C LEU A 64 24.71 3.22 8.34
N GLU A 65 25.35 4.17 9.02
CA GLU A 65 25.02 4.51 10.41
C GLU A 65 23.60 5.09 10.54
N ASP A 66 23.21 6.03 9.67
CA ASP A 66 21.87 6.63 9.66
C ASP A 66 20.76 5.63 9.26
N LEU A 67 21.05 4.70 8.34
CA LEU A 67 20.12 3.69 7.82
C LEU A 67 20.04 2.48 8.76
N VAL A 68 21.13 2.16 9.46
CA VAL A 68 21.08 1.30 10.64
C VAL A 68 20.32 2.00 11.76
N GLU A 69 20.41 3.31 11.98
CA GLU A 69 19.58 3.97 13.01
C GLU A 69 18.08 4.02 12.60
N ALA A 70 17.79 4.17 11.31
CA ALA A 70 16.43 4.17 10.76
C ALA A 70 15.80 2.78 10.60
N GLN A 71 16.60 1.72 10.36
CA GLN A 71 16.14 0.33 10.19
C GLN A 71 16.53 -0.61 11.35
N ALA A 72 17.39 -0.24 12.31
CA ALA A 72 17.66 -1.04 13.52
C ALA A 72 16.50 -1.04 14.51
N PHE A 73 15.44 -0.27 14.25
CA PHE A 73 14.15 -0.52 14.87
C PHE A 73 13.45 -1.78 14.34
N ASP A 74 13.89 -2.38 13.22
CA ASP A 74 13.17 -3.46 12.52
C ASP A 74 13.91 -4.82 12.40
N LEU A 75 15.18 -4.99 12.80
CA LEU A 75 15.90 -6.26 12.49
C LEU A 75 16.78 -6.94 13.56
N VAL A 76 16.85 -6.49 14.82
CA VAL A 76 17.51 -7.27 15.89
C VAL A 76 16.68 -7.28 17.17
N GLY A 77 16.17 -8.45 17.54
CA GLY A 77 15.87 -8.75 18.94
C GLY A 77 17.17 -8.68 19.74
N ILE A 78 17.34 -7.65 20.57
CA ILE A 78 18.53 -7.44 21.42
C ILE A 78 18.64 -8.52 22.51
N ASP A 79 17.71 -9.48 22.57
CA ASP A 79 17.82 -10.67 23.44
C ASP A 79 19.07 -11.53 23.17
N LEU A 80 19.78 -11.32 22.06
CA LEU A 80 21.08 -11.95 21.80
C LEU A 80 22.31 -11.12 22.23
N ALA A 81 22.15 -9.87 22.65
CA ALA A 81 23.29 -8.97 22.93
C ALA A 81 23.39 -8.43 24.38
N GLY A 82 22.55 -8.90 25.31
CA GLY A 82 22.77 -8.74 26.76
C GLY A 82 22.87 -7.29 27.27
N GLY A 83 22.34 -6.31 26.52
CA GLY A 83 22.26 -4.91 26.96
C GLY A 83 21.00 -4.64 27.77
N ASP A 84 21.09 -3.76 28.76
CA ASP A 84 19.96 -3.33 29.58
C ASP A 84 18.83 -2.79 28.68
N SER A 85 17.64 -3.39 28.82
CA SER A 85 16.43 -3.05 28.08
C SER A 85 15.98 -1.62 28.39
N THR A 86 16.33 -0.67 27.52
CA THR A 86 15.63 0.60 27.42
C THR A 86 14.25 0.29 26.84
N ALA A 87 13.19 0.55 27.62
CA ALA A 87 11.79 0.25 27.28
C ALA A 87 11.51 0.52 25.79
N ARG A 88 11.38 -0.55 25.00
CA ARG A 88 11.10 -0.46 23.57
C ARG A 88 9.65 0.01 23.39
N SER A 89 9.46 0.92 22.44
CA SER A 89 8.11 1.29 22.00
C SER A 89 7.46 0.09 21.31
N GLU A 90 6.25 -0.25 21.72
CA GLU A 90 5.48 -1.31 21.08
C GLU A 90 4.71 -0.72 19.89
N VAL A 91 4.81 -1.35 18.73
CA VAL A 91 4.25 -0.83 17.46
C VAL A 91 3.22 -1.81 16.90
N GLN A 92 1.98 -1.34 16.75
CA GLN A 92 0.92 -2.06 16.04
C GLN A 92 0.68 -1.43 14.67
N ARG A 93 0.41 -2.27 13.67
CA ARG A 93 0.07 -1.84 12.30
C ARG A 93 -1.36 -2.26 11.97
N ALA A 94 -2.13 -1.38 11.35
CA ALA A 94 -3.53 -1.61 11.04
C ALA A 94 -3.90 -1.08 9.65
N PHE A 95 -4.93 -1.68 9.06
CA PHE A 95 -5.49 -1.23 7.80
C PHE A 95 -6.46 -0.09 8.03
N VAL A 96 -6.38 0.91 7.16
CA VAL A 96 -7.40 1.95 7.12
C VAL A 96 -8.64 1.39 6.43
N ASP A 97 -9.80 1.72 6.99
CA ASP A 97 -11.10 1.41 6.41
C ASP A 97 -11.42 2.37 5.25
N PRO A 98 -11.47 1.89 3.99
CA PRO A 98 -11.73 2.74 2.83
C PRO A 98 -13.18 3.26 2.78
N HIS A 99 -14.09 2.74 3.60
CA HIS A 99 -15.46 3.23 3.73
C HIS A 99 -15.55 4.51 4.57
N LEU A 100 -14.55 4.75 5.44
CA LEU A 100 -14.60 5.79 6.47
C LEU A 100 -13.68 6.97 6.18
N VAL A 101 -12.77 6.81 5.24
CA VAL A 101 -11.83 7.85 4.83
C VAL A 101 -12.17 8.28 3.42
N PRO A 102 -12.12 9.60 3.10
CA PRO A 102 -12.43 10.01 1.77
C PRO A 102 -11.42 9.42 0.77
N PRO A 103 -11.87 9.06 -0.44
CA PRO A 103 -11.01 8.40 -1.41
C PRO A 103 -9.76 9.24 -1.71
N ARG A 104 -8.59 8.58 -1.78
CA ARG A 104 -7.33 9.11 -2.35
C ARG A 104 -6.58 10.20 -1.56
N ILE A 105 -6.85 10.38 -0.26
CA ILE A 105 -6.10 11.31 0.59
C ILE A 105 -4.87 10.65 1.21
N LEU A 106 -4.99 9.36 1.55
CA LEU A 106 -3.94 8.60 2.21
C LEU A 106 -3.11 7.84 1.20
N GLU A 107 -1.84 7.63 1.53
CA GLU A 107 -0.95 6.83 0.72
C GLU A 107 -1.45 5.38 0.67
N TRP A 108 -1.81 4.92 -0.53
CA TRP A 108 -2.20 3.54 -0.77
C TRP A 108 -1.04 2.78 -1.39
N ARG A 109 -0.54 1.77 -0.68
CA ARG A 109 0.57 0.90 -1.13
C ARG A 109 0.10 -0.51 -1.51
N GLY A 110 -1.20 -0.69 -1.72
CA GLY A 110 -1.82 -1.97 -2.02
C GLY A 110 -2.66 -2.52 -0.87
N ALA A 111 -3.61 -3.40 -1.20
CA ALA A 111 -4.56 -3.96 -0.24
C ALA A 111 -3.91 -4.62 0.99
N ARG A 112 -2.72 -5.23 0.83
CA ARG A 112 -2.02 -6.00 1.86
C ARG A 112 -1.03 -5.19 2.70
N VAL A 113 -0.82 -3.91 2.40
CA VAL A 113 0.12 -3.05 3.13
C VAL A 113 -0.65 -2.16 4.11
N PRO A 114 -0.44 -2.30 5.43
CA PRO A 114 -1.06 -1.43 6.43
C PRO A 114 -0.58 0.01 6.29
N GLU A 115 -1.50 0.97 6.32
CA GLU A 115 -1.19 2.41 6.27
C GLU A 115 -1.09 3.04 7.65
N LEU A 116 -1.82 2.49 8.64
CA LEU A 116 -1.86 3.04 9.99
C LEU A 116 -0.80 2.37 10.85
N ARG A 117 -0.01 3.18 11.54
CA ARG A 117 0.91 2.76 12.59
C ARG A 117 0.47 3.37 13.92
N ALA A 118 0.40 2.55 14.95
CA ALA A 118 0.11 2.92 16.32
C ALA A 118 1.33 2.58 17.18
N GLU A 119 1.93 3.60 17.78
CA GLU A 119 3.16 3.49 18.54
C GLU A 119 2.93 3.89 20.00
N PHE A 120 3.23 3.00 20.93
CA PHE A 120 3.10 3.28 22.36
C PHE A 120 4.42 3.81 22.93
N ASP A 121 4.48 5.11 23.16
CA ASP A 121 5.62 5.81 23.76
C ASP A 121 5.53 5.74 25.29
N THR A 122 6.32 4.83 25.86
CA THR A 122 6.51 4.64 27.31
C THR A 122 7.52 5.62 27.92
N GLY A 123 8.29 6.34 27.09
CA GLY A 123 9.22 7.38 27.50
C GLY A 123 8.52 8.69 27.87
N ALA A 124 7.35 8.96 27.27
CA ALA A 124 6.48 10.05 27.67
C ALA A 124 5.87 9.82 29.07
N ARG A 125 5.74 10.90 29.86
CA ARG A 125 5.04 10.89 31.17
C ARG A 125 3.89 11.90 31.16
N PRO A 126 2.62 11.46 31.13
CA PRO A 126 2.15 10.06 31.06
C PRO A 126 2.46 9.40 29.70
N PRO A 127 2.48 8.06 29.62
CA PRO A 127 2.62 7.32 28.36
C PRO A 127 1.60 7.79 27.32
N ARG A 128 2.01 7.78 26.06
CA ARG A 128 1.18 8.25 24.96
C ARG A 128 1.20 7.26 23.84
N LEU A 129 0.04 7.09 23.21
CA LEU A 129 -0.02 6.45 21.92
C LEU A 129 0.02 7.51 20.83
N VAL A 130 0.83 7.25 19.80
CA VAL A 130 0.94 8.06 18.60
C VAL A 130 0.41 7.26 17.42
N LEU A 131 -0.66 7.75 16.79
CA LEU A 131 -1.15 7.25 15.52
C LEU A 131 -0.50 8.04 14.39
N THR A 132 0.05 7.34 13.40
CA THR A 132 0.62 7.95 12.20
C THR A 132 0.05 7.30 10.95
N VAL A 133 -0.32 8.13 9.97
CA VAL A 133 -0.74 7.68 8.64
C VAL A 133 -0.16 8.61 7.57
N PRO A 134 0.46 8.09 6.50
CA PRO A 134 0.99 8.91 5.41
C PRO A 134 -0.12 9.41 4.47
N LEU A 135 0.05 10.64 3.97
CA LEU A 135 -0.76 11.22 2.90
C LEU A 135 -0.27 10.75 1.54
N ALA A 136 -1.17 10.65 0.57
CA ALA A 136 -0.82 10.33 -0.81
C ALA A 136 0.03 11.44 -1.44
N SER A 137 0.86 11.06 -2.41
CA SER A 137 1.67 12.02 -3.17
C SER A 137 0.78 13.07 -3.84
N GLY A 138 1.19 14.34 -3.76
CA GLY A 138 0.46 15.49 -4.32
C GLY A 138 -0.74 15.97 -3.50
N VAL A 139 -1.08 15.32 -2.38
CA VAL A 139 -2.10 15.82 -1.46
C VAL A 139 -1.50 16.95 -0.62
N ASP A 140 -2.14 18.11 -0.65
CA ASP A 140 -1.82 19.22 0.25
C ASP A 140 -2.12 18.82 1.70
N PRO A 141 -1.14 18.79 2.63
CA PRO A 141 -1.39 18.43 4.02
C PRO A 141 -2.36 19.37 4.75
N GLN A 142 -2.58 20.58 4.23
CA GLN A 142 -3.51 21.57 4.78
C GLN A 142 -4.90 21.54 4.10
N CYS A 143 -5.15 20.60 3.18
CA CYS A 143 -6.46 20.49 2.56
C CYS A 143 -7.57 20.20 3.59
N ALA A 144 -8.80 20.55 3.22
CA ALA A 144 -9.96 20.36 4.07
C ALA A 144 -10.15 18.87 4.41
N GLU A 145 -9.94 18.01 3.44
CA GLU A 145 -9.93 16.56 3.55
C GLU A 145 -9.01 16.04 4.66
N ALA A 146 -7.72 16.39 4.61
CA ALA A 146 -6.72 15.96 5.60
C ALA A 146 -7.06 16.50 7.01
N SER A 147 -7.54 17.74 7.07
CA SER A 147 -7.91 18.42 8.32
C SER A 147 -9.16 17.84 9.00
N ARG A 148 -9.97 17.05 8.27
CA ARG A 148 -11.19 16.41 8.79
C ARG A 148 -10.93 15.04 9.43
N LEU A 149 -9.72 14.49 9.30
CA LEU A 149 -9.43 13.13 9.75
C LEU A 149 -9.25 13.06 11.27
N ILE A 150 -9.93 12.09 11.87
CA ILE A 150 -9.92 11.81 13.31
C ILE A 150 -9.40 10.39 13.52
N GLY A 151 -8.37 10.24 14.36
CA GLY A 151 -7.90 8.94 14.83
C GLY A 151 -8.72 8.46 16.02
N PHE A 152 -8.87 7.14 16.15
CA PHE A 152 -9.58 6.53 17.26
C PHE A 152 -8.87 5.28 17.79
N ALA A 153 -9.20 4.96 19.03
CA ALA A 153 -8.96 3.66 19.65
C ALA A 153 -10.30 3.09 20.14
N ALA A 154 -10.53 1.80 19.95
CA ALA A 154 -11.71 1.09 20.42
C ALA A 154 -11.31 -0.23 21.07
N ASP A 155 -12.07 -0.70 22.06
CA ASP A 155 -11.85 -2.04 22.61
C ASP A 155 -12.42 -3.15 21.72
N SER A 156 -12.16 -4.40 22.08
CA SER A 156 -12.65 -5.58 21.35
C SER A 156 -14.18 -5.73 21.30
N SER A 157 -14.92 -5.00 22.16
CA SER A 157 -16.39 -4.93 22.13
C SER A 157 -16.91 -3.89 21.14
N GLY A 158 -16.02 -3.06 20.58
CA GLY A 158 -16.35 -1.95 19.70
C GLY A 158 -16.70 -0.67 20.46
N LYS A 159 -16.40 -0.59 21.76
CA LYS A 159 -16.56 0.66 22.51
C LYS A 159 -15.36 1.57 22.24
N LEU A 160 -15.63 2.81 21.84
CA LEU A 160 -14.60 3.83 21.68
C LEU A 160 -13.93 4.14 23.03
N LEU A 161 -12.60 4.08 23.04
CA LEU A 161 -11.74 4.39 24.18
C LEU A 161 -11.25 5.85 24.12
N ALA A 162 -10.80 6.28 22.94
CA ALA A 162 -10.27 7.62 22.72
C ALA A 162 -10.45 8.05 21.26
N THR A 163 -10.47 9.36 21.04
CA THR A 163 -10.34 9.98 19.71
C THR A 163 -9.36 11.14 19.77
N THR A 164 -8.73 11.44 18.63
CA THR A 164 -7.80 12.58 18.47
C THR A 164 -7.95 13.16 17.08
N PRO A 165 -7.92 14.50 16.90
CA PRO A 165 -7.68 15.05 15.58
C PRO A 165 -6.33 14.56 15.05
N MET A 166 -6.27 14.30 13.75
CA MET A 166 -5.03 14.03 13.05
C MET A 166 -4.46 15.35 12.54
N VAL A 167 -3.20 15.63 12.88
CA VAL A 167 -2.53 16.89 12.55
C VAL A 167 -1.40 16.61 11.56
N PRO A 168 -1.29 17.40 10.47
CA PRO A 168 -0.22 17.22 9.49
C PRO A 168 1.15 17.65 10.06
N THR A 169 2.12 16.76 9.89
CA THR A 169 3.55 16.97 10.11
C THR A 169 4.27 16.58 8.82
N GLY A 170 4.48 17.53 7.92
CA GLY A 170 4.91 17.25 6.55
C GLY A 170 3.85 16.45 5.79
N THR A 171 4.23 15.32 5.20
CA THR A 171 3.34 14.40 4.48
C THR A 171 2.70 13.34 5.38
N ILE A 172 2.92 13.40 6.69
CA ILE A 172 2.39 12.43 7.66
C ILE A 172 1.33 13.11 8.50
N LEU A 173 0.19 12.45 8.68
CA LEU A 173 -0.81 12.84 9.68
C LEU A 173 -0.53 12.12 10.99
N THR A 174 -0.51 12.88 12.08
CA THR A 174 -0.21 12.38 13.42
C THR A 174 -1.31 12.74 14.41
N GLY A 175 -1.78 11.76 15.17
CA GLY A 175 -2.69 11.95 16.29
C GLY A 175 -2.08 11.35 17.55
N SER A 176 -2.43 11.87 18.72
CA SER A 176 -1.95 11.28 19.98
C SER A 176 -3.04 11.25 21.04
N PHE A 177 -3.13 10.15 21.77
CA PHE A 177 -4.01 10.03 22.93
C PHE A 177 -3.32 9.34 24.09
N SER A 178 -3.84 9.57 25.30
CA SER A 178 -3.44 8.85 26.50
C SER A 178 -4.33 7.62 26.66
N ILE A 179 -3.71 6.44 26.63
CA ILE A 179 -4.35 5.16 26.96
C ILE A 179 -3.44 4.40 27.92
N MET A 180 -4.01 3.46 28.66
CA MET A 180 -3.22 2.54 29.49
C MET A 180 -2.56 1.48 28.61
N GLU A 181 -1.40 0.96 29.04
CA GLU A 181 -0.68 -0.12 28.36
C GLU A 181 -1.56 -1.36 28.16
N ALA A 182 -2.33 -1.75 29.17
CA ALA A 182 -3.29 -2.86 29.07
C ALA A 182 -4.42 -2.62 28.04
N GLU A 183 -4.77 -1.35 27.78
CA GLU A 183 -5.73 -0.99 26.74
C GLU A 183 -5.07 -1.07 25.36
N PHE A 184 -3.78 -0.73 25.23
CA PHE A 184 -3.04 -0.82 23.98
C PHE A 184 -3.00 -2.24 23.41
N GLU A 185 -2.72 -3.24 24.24
CA GLU A 185 -2.60 -4.65 23.83
C GLU A 185 -3.90 -5.21 23.22
N THR A 186 -5.06 -4.62 23.55
CA THR A 186 -6.38 -5.14 23.18
C THR A 186 -7.21 -4.17 22.33
N ALA A 187 -6.69 -2.97 22.07
CA ALA A 187 -7.37 -1.95 21.31
C ALA A 187 -7.24 -2.18 19.80
N THR A 188 -8.27 -1.76 19.08
CA THR A 188 -8.25 -1.57 17.64
C THR A 188 -8.07 -0.08 17.35
N PHE A 189 -7.16 0.24 16.44
CA PHE A 189 -6.88 1.59 16.00
C PHE A 189 -7.41 1.83 14.60
N GLY A 190 -7.85 3.06 14.34
CA GLY A 190 -8.32 3.45 13.03
C GLY A 190 -8.41 4.96 12.87
N ILE A 191 -8.86 5.37 11.70
CA ILE A 191 -9.11 6.76 11.35
C ILE A 191 -10.44 6.86 10.58
N PHE A 192 -11.11 8.00 10.68
CA PHE A 192 -12.36 8.29 9.98
C PHE A 192 -12.50 9.79 9.68
N ASP A 193 -13.32 10.13 8.68
CA ASP A 193 -13.72 11.52 8.42
C ASP A 193 -14.73 11.99 9.47
N SER A 194 -14.43 13.13 10.11
CA SER A 194 -15.31 13.80 11.08
C SER A 194 -16.73 14.13 10.57
N THR A 195 -16.95 14.12 9.26
CA THR A 195 -18.27 14.33 8.63
C THR A 195 -19.06 13.04 8.40
N GLY A 196 -18.43 11.87 8.57
CA GLY A 196 -19.10 10.57 8.49
C GLY A 196 -20.01 10.30 9.69
N ASP A 197 -20.96 9.37 9.53
CA ASP A 197 -21.80 8.92 10.64
C ASP A 197 -20.97 7.98 11.54
N PRO A 198 -20.84 8.25 12.86
CA PRO A 198 -20.13 7.36 13.76
C PRO A 198 -20.67 5.92 13.77
N ARG A 199 -21.91 5.70 13.33
CA ARG A 199 -22.50 4.36 13.19
C ARG A 199 -21.92 3.54 12.04
N ASP A 200 -21.21 4.20 11.12
CA ASP A 200 -20.54 3.53 9.99
C ASP A 200 -19.21 2.91 10.43
N LEU A 201 -18.68 3.27 11.61
CA LEU A 201 -17.46 2.70 12.17
C LEU A 201 -17.59 1.18 12.30
N ARG A 202 -16.84 0.46 11.48
CA ARG A 202 -16.72 -0.99 11.57
C ARG A 202 -15.78 -1.35 12.70
N LEU A 203 -16.35 -1.72 13.84
CA LEU A 203 -15.61 -2.11 15.04
C LEU A 203 -15.87 -3.57 15.42
N GLY A 204 -14.98 -4.12 16.23
CA GLY A 204 -15.09 -5.47 16.77
C GLY A 204 -14.59 -6.56 15.82
N ARG A 205 -14.89 -7.82 16.16
CA ARG A 205 -14.20 -9.00 15.62
C ARG A 205 -14.36 -9.24 14.12
N LEU A 206 -15.45 -8.79 13.52
CA LEU A 206 -15.73 -9.00 12.10
C LEU A 206 -15.18 -7.88 11.20
N ALA A 207 -14.88 -6.72 11.79
CA ALA A 207 -14.43 -5.55 11.04
C ALA A 207 -13.16 -5.80 10.22
N PRO A 208 -12.09 -6.46 10.74
CA PRO A 208 -10.88 -6.70 9.96
C PRO A 208 -11.15 -7.45 8.65
N ALA A 209 -12.00 -8.49 8.67
CA ALA A 209 -12.30 -9.26 7.47
C ALA A 209 -13.18 -8.50 6.47
N LEU A 210 -14.09 -7.65 6.95
CA LEU A 210 -14.88 -6.76 6.09
C LEU A 210 -14.04 -5.64 5.47
N ILE A 211 -13.07 -5.10 6.21
CA ILE A 211 -12.13 -4.10 5.71
C ILE A 211 -11.21 -4.74 4.67
N ASP A 212 -10.64 -5.92 4.98
CA ASP A 212 -9.79 -6.70 4.08
C ASP A 212 -10.51 -7.02 2.76
N ALA A 213 -11.79 -7.41 2.81
CA ALA A 213 -12.60 -7.63 1.61
C ALA A 213 -12.73 -6.37 0.74
N ASP A 214 -13.09 -5.23 1.32
CA ASP A 214 -13.27 -3.98 0.57
C ASP A 214 -11.94 -3.49 -0.02
N ARG A 215 -10.83 -3.64 0.72
CA ARG A 215 -9.48 -3.26 0.27
C ARG A 215 -9.04 -4.08 -0.94
N ASN A 216 -9.18 -5.39 -0.87
CA ASN A 216 -8.85 -6.28 -1.97
C ASN A 216 -9.76 -6.03 -3.18
N MET A 217 -11.02 -5.63 -3.00
CA MET A 217 -11.88 -5.25 -4.12
C MET A 217 -11.50 -3.92 -4.77
N ILE A 218 -11.05 -2.93 -3.99
CA ILE A 218 -10.53 -1.68 -4.54
C ILE A 218 -9.29 -1.96 -5.38
N GLU A 219 -8.39 -2.82 -4.89
CA GLU A 219 -7.19 -3.27 -5.59
C GLU A 219 -7.55 -4.01 -6.89
N ALA A 220 -8.41 -5.02 -6.79
CA ALA A 220 -8.86 -5.83 -7.93
C ALA A 220 -9.49 -4.95 -9.02
N TRP A 221 -10.32 -3.99 -8.63
CA TRP A 221 -10.93 -3.04 -9.56
C TRP A 221 -9.89 -2.13 -10.21
N GLY A 222 -8.93 -1.60 -9.45
CA GLY A 222 -7.84 -0.78 -9.98
C GLY A 222 -6.95 -1.52 -10.97
N LEU A 223 -6.59 -2.77 -10.65
CA LEU A 223 -5.78 -3.64 -11.50
C LEU A 223 -6.53 -4.05 -12.78
N GLY A 224 -7.81 -4.41 -12.69
CA GLY A 224 -8.63 -4.72 -13.87
C GLY A 224 -8.75 -3.53 -14.84
N ARG A 225 -8.81 -2.30 -14.31
CA ARG A 225 -8.78 -1.08 -15.15
C ARG A 225 -7.40 -0.82 -15.74
N SER A 226 -6.33 -1.13 -15.01
CA SER A 226 -4.95 -1.04 -15.51
C SER A 226 -4.70 -2.03 -16.64
N ALA A 227 -5.24 -3.26 -16.55
CA ALA A 227 -5.23 -4.23 -17.64
C ALA A 227 -5.90 -3.68 -18.90
N THR A 228 -7.11 -3.11 -18.74
CA THR A 228 -7.84 -2.49 -19.86
C THR A 228 -7.05 -1.30 -20.45
N ALA A 229 -6.48 -0.46 -19.59
CA ALA A 229 -5.68 0.69 -20.02
C ALA A 229 -4.45 0.26 -20.82
N ALA A 230 -3.73 -0.78 -20.38
CA ALA A 230 -2.55 -1.31 -21.07
C ALA A 230 -2.86 -1.65 -22.54
N LEU A 231 -3.98 -2.34 -22.80
CA LEU A 231 -4.43 -2.69 -24.16
C LEU A 231 -4.73 -1.46 -25.03
N HIS A 232 -5.18 -0.37 -24.41
CA HIS A 232 -5.51 0.89 -25.09
C HIS A 232 -4.32 1.85 -25.25
N THR A 233 -3.14 1.53 -24.71
CA THR A 233 -1.93 2.35 -24.91
C THR A 233 -1.30 2.18 -26.29
N VAL A 234 -1.70 1.15 -27.04
CA VAL A 234 -1.15 0.81 -28.35
C VAL A 234 -2.09 1.30 -29.45
N ASP A 235 -1.54 2.01 -30.44
CA ASP A 235 -2.31 2.48 -31.59
C ASP A 235 -2.75 1.29 -32.48
N ALA A 236 -3.87 1.44 -33.18
CA ALA A 236 -4.37 0.47 -34.14
C ALA A 236 -3.39 0.21 -35.31
N SER A 237 -2.39 1.08 -35.49
CA SER A 237 -1.33 0.97 -36.49
C SER A 237 -0.03 0.35 -35.97
N ALA A 238 0.04 -0.03 -34.68
CA ALA A 238 1.24 -0.58 -34.08
C ALA A 238 1.61 -1.95 -34.64
N ASP A 239 2.90 -2.30 -34.51
CA ASP A 239 3.39 -3.60 -34.93
C ASP A 239 2.99 -4.73 -33.96
N GLU A 240 3.25 -5.96 -34.39
CA GLU A 240 2.91 -7.17 -33.65
C GLU A 240 3.66 -7.25 -32.32
N GLU A 241 4.89 -6.74 -32.25
CA GLU A 241 5.72 -6.74 -31.03
C GLU A 241 5.14 -5.79 -29.98
N ALA A 242 4.77 -4.57 -30.36
CA ALA A 242 4.13 -3.60 -29.46
C ALA A 242 2.77 -4.10 -28.96
N THR A 243 2.00 -4.75 -29.84
CA THR A 243 0.70 -5.34 -29.47
C THR A 243 0.88 -6.51 -28.50
N ALA A 244 1.84 -7.40 -28.75
CA ALA A 244 2.14 -8.53 -27.87
C ALA A 244 2.65 -8.08 -26.49
N ALA A 245 3.48 -7.03 -26.44
CA ALA A 245 3.96 -6.46 -25.18
C ALA A 245 2.81 -5.88 -24.34
N ALA A 246 1.88 -5.14 -24.96
CA ALA A 246 0.72 -4.61 -24.26
C ALA A 246 -0.24 -5.70 -23.78
N GLN A 247 -0.42 -6.77 -24.57
CA GLN A 247 -1.19 -7.93 -24.14
C GLN A 247 -0.54 -8.61 -22.93
N SER A 248 0.77 -8.83 -22.95
CA SER A 248 1.49 -9.43 -21.82
C SER A 248 1.36 -8.61 -20.52
N VAL A 249 1.38 -7.28 -20.62
CA VAL A 249 1.16 -6.39 -19.47
C VAL A 249 -0.28 -6.47 -18.98
N ALA A 250 -1.25 -6.48 -19.91
CA ALA A 250 -2.66 -6.61 -19.58
C ALA A 250 -2.97 -7.96 -18.89
N ASP A 251 -2.36 -9.05 -19.34
CA ASP A 251 -2.49 -10.38 -18.75
C ASP A 251 -1.93 -10.41 -17.32
N GLY A 252 -0.80 -9.73 -17.07
CA GLY A 252 -0.23 -9.56 -15.72
C GLY A 252 -1.18 -8.85 -14.77
N PHE A 253 -1.67 -7.66 -15.15
CA PHE A 253 -2.65 -6.93 -14.35
C PHE A 253 -3.97 -7.70 -14.15
N THR A 254 -4.37 -8.48 -15.16
CA THR A 254 -5.55 -9.35 -15.07
C THR A 254 -5.36 -10.44 -14.02
N ALA A 255 -4.21 -11.12 -14.02
CA ALA A 255 -3.90 -12.14 -13.02
C ALA A 255 -3.89 -11.56 -11.59
N ASP A 256 -3.26 -10.41 -11.39
CA ASP A 256 -3.21 -9.73 -10.09
C ASP A 256 -4.61 -9.27 -9.64
N ALA A 257 -5.44 -8.78 -10.57
CA ALA A 257 -6.82 -8.40 -10.29
C ALA A 257 -7.66 -9.60 -9.79
N LEU A 258 -7.47 -10.77 -10.41
CA LEU A 258 -8.15 -12.00 -10.02
C LEU A 258 -7.68 -12.49 -8.64
N ASP A 259 -6.38 -12.50 -8.35
CA ASP A 259 -5.84 -12.86 -7.03
C ASP A 259 -6.41 -11.96 -5.91
N ALA A 260 -6.46 -10.66 -6.16
CA ALA A 260 -7.07 -9.70 -5.23
C ALA A 260 -8.57 -9.98 -5.04
N ALA A 261 -9.34 -10.22 -6.11
CA ALA A 261 -10.76 -10.55 -6.00
C ALA A 261 -11.00 -11.85 -5.22
N ASP A 262 -10.17 -12.88 -5.43
CA ASP A 262 -10.23 -14.14 -4.67
C ASP A 262 -9.91 -13.93 -3.19
N CYS A 263 -8.93 -13.07 -2.87
CA CYS A 263 -8.66 -12.68 -1.48
C CYS A 263 -9.86 -11.99 -0.83
N ALA A 264 -10.59 -11.14 -1.58
CA ALA A 264 -11.82 -10.53 -1.07
C ALA A 264 -12.91 -11.56 -0.79
N VAL A 265 -13.10 -12.55 -1.68
CA VAL A 265 -14.01 -13.67 -1.45
C VAL A 265 -13.61 -14.45 -0.19
N ALA A 266 -12.32 -14.80 -0.05
CA ALA A 266 -11.82 -15.53 1.12
C ALA A 266 -12.02 -14.75 2.43
N ALA A 267 -11.88 -13.42 2.41
CA ALA A 267 -12.16 -12.57 3.56
C ALA A 267 -13.65 -12.57 3.94
N LEU A 268 -14.56 -12.48 2.98
CA LEU A 268 -16.00 -12.57 3.22
C LEU A 268 -16.45 -13.97 3.66
N GLU A 269 -15.81 -15.01 3.14
CA GLU A 269 -16.04 -16.40 3.56
C GLU A 269 -15.70 -16.60 5.04
N ARG A 270 -14.58 -16.01 5.51
CA ARG A 270 -14.24 -16.00 6.95
C ARG A 270 -15.34 -15.37 7.79
N VAL A 271 -15.93 -14.26 7.34
CA VAL A 271 -17.09 -13.63 8.02
C VAL A 271 -18.28 -14.59 8.05
N ARG A 272 -18.61 -15.20 6.90
CA ARG A 272 -19.75 -16.12 6.76
C ARG A 272 -19.63 -17.35 7.67
N THR A 273 -18.42 -17.87 7.86
CA THR A 273 -18.15 -19.06 8.69
C THR A 273 -17.81 -18.74 10.15
N SER A 274 -17.70 -17.46 10.52
CA SER A 274 -17.29 -17.07 11.86
C SER A 274 -18.35 -17.45 12.90
N SER A 275 -17.91 -18.15 13.96
CA SER A 275 -18.74 -18.44 15.13
C SER A 275 -19.28 -17.14 15.75
N GLY A 276 -20.60 -17.05 15.92
CA GLY A 276 -21.27 -15.89 16.52
C GLY A 276 -21.94 -14.93 15.53
N VAL A 277 -21.89 -15.20 14.21
CA VAL A 277 -22.70 -14.47 13.23
C VAL A 277 -24.11 -15.07 13.19
N GLU A 278 -24.99 -14.59 14.07
CA GLU A 278 -26.40 -15.04 14.12
C GLU A 278 -27.34 -14.12 13.32
N SER A 279 -26.83 -13.00 12.82
CA SER A 279 -27.61 -12.01 12.08
C SER A 279 -27.89 -12.49 10.64
N ALA A 280 -29.10 -12.99 10.41
CA ALA A 280 -29.56 -13.37 9.07
C ALA A 280 -29.42 -12.25 8.02
N PRO A 281 -29.70 -10.96 8.33
CA PRO A 281 -29.46 -9.86 7.38
C PRO A 281 -27.98 -9.69 7.00
N LEU A 282 -27.06 -9.85 7.95
CA LEU A 282 -25.63 -9.75 7.68
C LEU A 282 -25.16 -10.90 6.80
N LEU A 283 -25.59 -12.13 7.09
CA LEU A 283 -25.25 -13.30 6.28
C LEU A 283 -25.77 -13.18 4.84
N ALA A 284 -26.99 -12.66 4.66
CA ALA A 284 -27.56 -12.39 3.35
C ALA A 284 -26.76 -11.32 2.58
N LEU A 285 -26.33 -10.25 3.26
CA LEU A 285 -25.48 -9.21 2.68
C LEU A 285 -24.11 -9.76 2.26
N VAL A 286 -23.47 -10.56 3.12
CA VAL A 286 -22.17 -11.19 2.83
C VAL A 286 -22.28 -12.14 1.64
N ALA A 287 -23.33 -12.96 1.57
CA ALA A 287 -23.58 -13.83 0.43
C ALA A 287 -23.75 -13.03 -0.87
N ALA A 288 -24.57 -11.97 -0.85
CA ALA A 288 -24.77 -11.11 -2.01
C ALA A 288 -23.47 -10.42 -2.47
N ARG A 289 -22.60 -10.03 -1.53
CA ARG A 289 -21.27 -9.49 -1.87
C ARG A 289 -20.37 -10.54 -2.52
N ILE A 290 -20.33 -11.77 -2.00
CA ILE A 290 -19.57 -12.87 -2.61
C ILE A 290 -20.05 -13.12 -4.04
N ASP A 291 -21.37 -13.19 -4.26
CA ASP A 291 -21.94 -13.40 -5.59
C ASP A 291 -21.59 -12.26 -6.55
N ALA A 292 -21.61 -11.01 -6.08
CA ALA A 292 -21.20 -9.85 -6.86
C ALA A 292 -19.71 -9.90 -7.24
N ILE A 293 -18.83 -10.33 -6.34
CA ILE A 293 -17.39 -10.46 -6.61
C ILE A 293 -17.13 -11.59 -7.61
N ARG A 294 -17.85 -12.72 -7.50
CA ARG A 294 -17.76 -13.80 -8.49
C ARG A 294 -18.21 -13.36 -9.88
N ALA A 295 -19.29 -12.60 -9.96
CA ALA A 295 -19.74 -12.02 -11.23
C ALA A 295 -18.73 -11.00 -11.80
N PHE A 296 -17.95 -10.33 -10.95
CA PHE A 296 -16.84 -9.48 -11.37
C PHE A 296 -15.65 -10.31 -11.91
N ILE A 297 -15.28 -11.40 -11.23
CA ILE A 297 -14.25 -12.35 -11.69
C ILE A 297 -14.60 -12.92 -13.06
N GLU A 298 -15.81 -13.47 -13.22
CA GLU A 298 -16.28 -14.03 -14.51
C GLU A 298 -16.22 -12.99 -15.65
N ARG A 299 -16.41 -11.71 -15.32
CA ARG A 299 -16.35 -10.61 -16.28
C ARG A 299 -14.92 -10.32 -16.74
N ILE A 300 -13.97 -10.32 -15.81
CA ILE A 300 -12.54 -10.17 -16.12
C ILE A 300 -12.10 -11.35 -16.99
N GLU A 301 -12.41 -12.58 -16.59
CA GLU A 301 -12.00 -13.79 -17.32
C GLU A 301 -12.59 -13.84 -18.74
N SER A 302 -13.83 -13.38 -18.92
CA SER A 302 -14.48 -13.35 -20.24
C SER A 302 -13.99 -12.23 -21.15
N HIS A 303 -13.09 -11.34 -20.68
CA HIS A 303 -12.59 -10.19 -21.43
C HIS A 303 -13.70 -9.34 -22.05
N THR A 304 -14.87 -9.27 -21.39
CA THR A 304 -16.03 -8.57 -21.95
C THR A 304 -15.92 -7.09 -21.61
N PRO A 305 -15.66 -6.18 -22.59
CA PRO A 305 -15.57 -4.76 -22.31
C PRO A 305 -16.95 -4.21 -21.90
N GLU A 306 -17.02 -3.54 -20.75
CA GLU A 306 -18.22 -2.83 -20.33
C GLU A 306 -18.42 -1.54 -21.14
N LEU A 307 -19.66 -1.21 -21.46
CA LEU A 307 -20.01 0.09 -22.03
C LEU A 307 -19.67 1.18 -21.02
N GLY A 308 -18.72 2.06 -21.36
CA GLY A 308 -18.21 3.10 -20.47
C GLY A 308 -16.98 2.68 -19.65
N ALA A 309 -16.46 1.46 -19.84
CA ALA A 309 -15.19 1.01 -19.26
C ALA A 309 -13.96 1.45 -20.08
N GLN A 310 -14.13 2.40 -21.02
CA GLN A 310 -12.97 3.02 -21.63
C GLN A 310 -12.10 3.62 -20.52
N PRO A 311 -10.78 3.35 -20.53
CA PRO A 311 -9.89 3.88 -19.53
C PRO A 311 -9.94 5.41 -19.57
N LEU A 312 -9.95 6.03 -18.40
CA LEU A 312 -9.89 7.49 -18.30
C LEU A 312 -8.52 7.96 -18.80
N LEU A 313 -8.43 9.20 -19.28
CA LEU A 313 -7.14 9.78 -19.66
C LEU A 313 -6.10 9.62 -18.54
N THR A 314 -6.50 9.76 -17.28
CA THR A 314 -5.63 9.56 -16.11
C THR A 314 -5.07 8.15 -15.96
N GLU A 315 -5.72 7.14 -16.53
CA GLU A 315 -5.23 5.74 -16.58
C GLU A 315 -4.39 5.45 -17.81
N LEU A 316 -4.56 6.26 -18.87
CA LEU A 316 -3.82 6.18 -20.12
C LEU A 316 -2.55 7.04 -20.11
N LEU A 317 -2.46 8.01 -19.20
CA LEU A 317 -1.21 8.66 -18.88
C LEU A 317 -0.29 7.56 -18.34
N ARG A 318 0.65 7.11 -19.17
CA ARG A 318 1.90 6.55 -18.62
C ARG A 318 2.36 7.55 -17.58
N ALA A 319 2.73 7.07 -16.38
CA ALA A 319 3.53 7.90 -15.48
C ALA A 319 4.58 8.56 -16.36
N PRO A 320 4.69 9.91 -16.36
CA PRO A 320 5.53 10.61 -17.30
C PRO A 320 6.89 9.93 -17.29
N GLN A 321 7.25 9.33 -18.43
CA GLN A 321 8.65 9.11 -18.71
C GLN A 321 9.18 10.53 -18.84
N PHE A 322 9.72 11.07 -17.74
CA PHE A 322 10.52 12.27 -17.81
C PHE A 322 11.71 11.88 -18.67
N ASP A 323 11.63 12.21 -19.96
CA ASP A 323 12.79 12.30 -20.81
C ASP A 323 13.53 13.55 -20.33
N ASP A 324 14.57 13.35 -19.52
CA ASP A 324 15.39 14.43 -18.94
C ASP A 324 16.07 15.31 -20.01
N SER A 325 15.92 14.99 -21.30
CA SER A 325 16.35 15.85 -22.40
C SER A 325 15.55 17.16 -22.53
N ASP A 326 14.36 17.28 -21.93
CA ASP A 326 13.51 18.48 -22.03
C ASP A 326 13.75 19.55 -20.95
N LEU A 327 14.66 19.32 -19.99
CA LEU A 327 14.99 20.30 -18.94
C LEU A 327 16.13 21.28 -19.33
N ASP A 328 16.72 21.15 -20.51
CA ASP A 328 17.92 21.91 -20.91
C ASP A 328 17.66 23.13 -21.83
N VAL A 329 16.46 23.73 -21.75
CA VAL A 329 16.19 25.02 -22.43
C VAL A 329 15.53 26.02 -21.47
N ARG A 330 16.32 26.54 -20.51
CA ARG A 330 16.41 27.96 -20.11
C ARG A 330 17.18 28.10 -18.79
N ARG A 331 18.49 28.25 -18.89
CA ARG A 331 19.29 29.12 -18.02
C ARG A 331 20.20 29.99 -18.88
#